data_AF-A0A1X3GA81-F1
#
_entry.id   AF-A0A1X3GA81-F1
#
_cell.length_a   1.000
_cell.length_b   1.000
_cell.length_c   1.000
_cell.angle_alpha   90.00
_cell.angle_beta   90.00
_cell.angle_gamma   90.00
#
_symmetry.space_group_name_H-M   'P 1'
#
loop_
_entity.id
_entity.type
_entity.pdbx_description
1 polymer ?
#
loop_
_entity_poly.entity_id
_entity_poly.type
_entity_poly.pdbx_seq_one_letter_code
_entity_poly.pdbx_strand_id
1 'polypeptide(L)'
;MCDYSLHAVASRPAEVGETIVTTSFRGTSTRGFASAADPSVAVCLLPGTELAFADDVRYDNRWIWTRTINSRVGKFGKIDPHVPDRHHDAIEFPDGKYVLVTQLVEGQRATVLQLPVTQSVTEREHKAQITADRQPTVTHLPIG
;
A
#
# COMPACT_ATOMS: atom_id res chain seq x y z
N MET A 1 4.19 -10.03 7.23
CA MET A 1 5.38 -9.24 7.61
C MET A 1 5.60 -8.21 6.52
N CYS A 2 5.74 -6.93 6.87
CA CYS A 2 6.10 -5.94 5.88
C CYS A 2 7.49 -6.18 5.32
N ASP A 3 7.69 -5.69 4.11
CA ASP A 3 9.00 -5.66 3.45
C ASP A 3 9.88 -4.51 3.99
N TYR A 4 9.45 -3.84 5.06
CA TYR A 4 10.39 -3.07 5.85
C TYR A 4 11.46 -4.07 6.29
N SER A 5 12.74 -3.81 6.03
CA SER A 5 13.87 -4.65 6.44
C SER A 5 14.07 -4.65 7.97
N LEU A 6 12.99 -4.93 8.70
CA LEU A 6 12.75 -4.80 10.13
C LEU A 6 12.50 -6.19 10.72
N HIS A 7 13.36 -7.18 10.40
CA HIS A 7 13.15 -8.56 10.83
C HIS A 7 13.04 -8.76 12.35
N ALA A 8 13.52 -7.79 13.13
CA ALA A 8 13.50 -7.80 14.59
C ALA A 8 12.41 -6.92 15.22
N VAL A 9 11.58 -6.22 14.43
CA VAL A 9 10.56 -5.30 14.94
C VAL A 9 9.20 -5.98 14.92
N ALA A 10 8.48 -5.93 16.05
CA ALA A 10 7.10 -6.38 16.11
C ALA A 10 6.27 -5.61 15.08
N SER A 11 5.45 -6.30 14.30
CA SER A 11 4.65 -5.67 13.26
C SER A 11 3.23 -6.22 13.21
N ARG A 12 2.29 -5.37 12.80
CA ARG A 12 0.88 -5.72 12.59
C ARG A 12 0.31 -4.98 11.38
N PRO A 13 -0.79 -5.46 10.76
CA PRO A 13 -1.47 -4.71 9.70
C PRO A 13 -2.07 -3.40 10.21
N ALA A 14 -2.28 -2.47 9.28
CA ALA A 14 -3.03 -1.25 9.51
C ALA A 14 -4.53 -1.49 9.61
N GLU A 15 -5.20 -0.67 10.40
CA GLU A 15 -6.64 -0.68 10.64
C GLU A 15 -7.25 0.66 10.22
N VAL A 16 -8.43 0.62 9.60
CA VAL A 16 -9.13 1.84 9.19
C VAL A 16 -9.50 2.69 10.41
N GLY A 17 -9.26 3.99 10.33
CA GLY A 17 -9.55 4.96 11.38
C GLY A 17 -8.45 5.07 12.45
N GLU A 18 -7.45 4.19 12.46
CA GLU A 18 -6.37 4.30 13.44
C GLU A 18 -5.42 5.45 13.13
N THR A 19 -4.81 6.03 14.18
CA THR A 19 -3.71 6.98 14.03
C THR A 19 -2.36 6.26 14.12
N ILE A 20 -1.56 6.44 13.09
CA ILE A 20 -0.17 5.98 12.99
C ILE A 20 0.78 7.17 13.04
N VAL A 21 2.04 6.89 13.37
CA VAL A 21 3.10 7.91 13.47
C VAL A 21 4.33 7.48 12.67
N THR A 22 4.95 8.42 11.96
CA THR A 22 6.24 8.17 11.33
C THR A 22 7.32 8.02 12.40
N THR A 23 8.10 6.95 12.34
CA THR A 23 9.13 6.68 13.36
C THR A 23 10.32 5.96 12.75
N SER A 24 11.49 6.14 13.37
CA SER A 24 12.68 5.33 13.08
C SER A 24 12.75 4.19 14.09
N PHE A 25 12.91 2.97 13.59
CA PHE A 25 12.96 1.79 14.44
C PHE A 25 14.39 1.56 14.94
N ARG A 26 14.55 1.37 16.26
CA ARG A 26 15.86 1.12 16.86
C ARG A 26 16.53 -0.10 16.23
N GLY A 27 17.83 0.03 15.96
CA GLY A 27 18.63 -1.03 15.34
C GLY A 27 18.47 -1.14 13.83
N THR A 28 17.72 -0.24 13.19
CA THR A 28 17.59 -0.18 11.73
C THR A 28 17.82 1.24 11.23
N SER A 29 18.21 1.38 9.96
CA SER A 29 18.28 2.66 9.26
C SER A 29 16.93 3.06 8.65
N THR A 30 15.89 2.27 8.88
CA THR A 30 14.62 2.38 8.16
C THR A 30 13.60 3.16 8.99
N ARG A 31 13.03 4.19 8.37
CA ARG A 31 11.85 4.87 8.87
C ARG A 31 10.60 4.21 8.30
N GLY A 32 9.55 4.16 9.10
CA GLY A 32 8.26 3.61 8.71
C GLY A 32 7.14 4.22 9.52
N PHE A 33 6.01 3.51 9.58
CA PHE A 33 4.88 3.88 10.43
C PHE A 33 4.79 2.94 11.63
N ALA A 34 4.46 3.48 12.79
CA ALA A 34 4.18 2.72 14.01
C ALA A 34 2.84 3.13 14.61
N SER A 35 2.37 2.33 15.57
CA SER A 35 1.18 2.69 16.33
C SER A 35 1.46 3.96 17.13
N ALA A 36 0.51 4.91 17.12
CA ALA A 36 0.61 6.08 17.98
C ALA A 36 0.54 5.73 19.48
N ALA A 37 -0.03 4.57 19.83
CA ALA A 37 -0.10 4.07 21.21
C ALA A 37 1.17 3.34 21.64
N ASP A 38 1.87 2.70 20.70
CA ASP A 38 3.13 1.99 20.94
C ASP A 38 4.09 2.16 19.74
N PRO A 39 5.06 3.08 19.82
CA PRO A 39 6.05 3.31 18.76
C PRO A 39 7.00 2.13 18.50
N SER A 40 7.00 1.09 19.33
CA SER A 40 7.82 -0.13 19.11
C SER A 40 7.18 -1.12 18.15
N VAL A 41 5.88 -0.96 17.85
CA VAL A 41 5.13 -1.82 16.93
C VAL A 41 4.96 -1.13 15.59
N ALA A 42 5.59 -1.70 14.56
CA ALA A 42 5.43 -1.25 13.19
C ALA A 42 4.01 -1.53 12.68
N VAL A 43 3.43 -0.54 12.00
CA VAL A 43 2.13 -0.67 11.33
C VAL A 43 2.36 -0.83 9.84
N CYS A 44 1.89 -1.96 9.33
CA CYS A 44 2.07 -2.40 7.98
C CYS A 44 0.99 -1.90 7.04
N LEU A 45 1.37 -1.06 6.09
CA LEU A 45 0.47 -0.56 5.06
C LEU A 45 0.51 -1.45 3.81
N LEU A 46 -0.65 -1.70 3.22
CA LEU A 46 -0.76 -2.36 1.91
C LEU A 46 -0.68 -1.29 0.80
N PRO A 47 -0.04 -1.54 -0.35
CA PRO A 47 -0.12 -0.65 -1.51
C PRO A 47 -1.57 -0.33 -1.86
N GLY A 48 -1.88 0.96 -1.97
CA GLY A 48 -3.24 1.48 -2.12
C GLY A 48 -3.91 1.94 -0.82
N THR A 49 -3.26 1.79 0.35
CA THR A 49 -3.77 2.35 1.62
C THR A 49 -3.75 3.87 1.55
N GLU A 50 -4.86 4.52 1.85
CA GLU A 50 -4.93 5.99 1.87
C GLU A 50 -4.80 6.55 3.28
N LEU A 51 -4.09 7.66 3.40
CA LEU A 51 -3.74 8.30 4.67
C LEU A 51 -4.15 9.77 4.65
N ALA A 52 -4.63 10.26 5.79
CA ALA A 52 -4.77 11.68 6.09
C ALA A 52 -3.75 12.10 7.16
N PHE A 53 -2.78 12.92 6.79
CA PHE A 53 -1.81 13.51 7.68
C PHE A 53 -2.42 14.66 8.49
N ALA A 54 -1.98 14.77 9.76
CA ALA A 54 -2.43 15.82 10.66
C ALA A 54 -2.05 17.22 10.15
N ASP A 55 -0.91 17.35 9.47
CA ASP A 55 -0.40 18.58 8.88
C ASP A 55 0.14 18.30 7.46
N ASP A 56 0.54 19.35 6.75
CA ASP A 56 1.19 19.22 5.45
C ASP A 56 2.43 18.31 5.54
N VAL A 57 2.56 17.36 4.61
CA VAL A 57 3.59 16.32 4.70
C VAL A 57 4.98 16.91 4.55
N ARG A 58 5.85 16.63 5.53
CA ARG A 58 7.25 17.04 5.56
C ARG A 58 8.20 15.88 5.29
N TYR A 59 9.28 16.15 4.58
CA TYR A 59 10.28 15.15 4.23
C TYR A 59 11.69 15.75 4.12
N ASP A 60 12.70 14.94 4.44
CA ASP A 60 14.10 15.33 4.39
C ASP A 60 14.69 15.00 3.01
N ASN A 61 15.07 16.04 2.25
CA ASN A 61 15.73 15.84 0.97
C ASN A 61 17.25 15.78 1.15
N ARG A 62 17.80 14.55 1.12
CA ARG A 62 19.25 14.26 1.05
C ARG A 62 20.11 15.16 1.95
N TRP A 63 19.83 15.14 3.27
CA TRP A 63 20.58 15.81 4.35
C TRP A 63 20.68 17.35 4.34
N ILE A 64 20.17 18.05 3.33
CA ILE A 64 20.46 19.49 3.19
C ILE A 64 19.29 20.38 3.64
N TRP A 65 18.02 19.94 3.53
CA TRP A 65 16.87 20.67 4.11
C TRP A 65 15.57 19.85 4.16
N THR A 66 14.72 20.11 5.16
CA THR A 66 13.35 19.59 5.23
C THR A 66 12.47 20.37 4.25
N ARG A 67 11.69 19.66 3.44
CA ARG A 67 10.72 20.21 2.50
C ARG A 67 9.31 19.85 2.93
N THR A 68 8.34 20.61 2.41
CA THR A 68 6.92 20.42 2.66
C THR A 68 6.19 20.18 1.35
N ILE A 69 5.33 19.17 1.32
CA ILE A 69 4.32 18.96 0.29
C ILE A 69 3.04 19.65 0.75
N ASN A 70 2.46 20.51 -0.07
CA ASN A 70 1.17 21.14 0.19
C ASN A 70 0.03 20.15 -0.07
N SER A 71 0.03 19.07 0.70
CA SER A 71 -1.00 18.04 0.74
C SER A 71 -0.99 17.40 2.12
N ARG A 72 -2.19 17.12 2.61
CA ARG A 72 -2.44 16.37 3.85
C ARG A 72 -3.01 14.99 3.58
N VAL A 73 -3.13 14.61 2.31
CA VAL A 73 -3.60 13.28 1.92
C VAL A 73 -2.57 12.63 1.02
N GLY A 74 -2.44 11.32 1.14
CA GLY A 74 -1.55 10.54 0.30
C GLY A 74 -1.91 9.07 0.32
N LYS A 75 -1.47 8.36 -0.70
CA LYS A 75 -1.70 6.93 -0.89
C LYS A 75 -0.37 6.21 -0.79
N PHE A 76 -0.30 5.22 0.10
CA PHE A 76 0.86 4.36 0.23
C PHE A 76 1.00 3.48 -1.02
N GLY A 77 2.22 3.33 -1.52
CA GLY A 77 2.52 2.50 -2.68
C GLY A 77 3.98 2.05 -2.69
N LYS A 78 4.34 1.24 -3.70
CA LYS A 78 5.72 0.85 -3.99
C LYS A 78 6.17 1.47 -5.30
N ILE A 79 7.34 2.10 -5.31
CA ILE A 79 7.99 2.63 -6.51
C ILE A 79 9.21 1.80 -6.88
N ASP A 80 9.51 1.73 -8.19
CA ASP A 80 10.68 1.05 -8.75
C ASP A 80 10.96 -0.35 -8.14
N PRO A 81 9.98 -1.25 -8.00
CA PRO A 81 10.11 -2.51 -7.25
C PRO A 81 11.16 -3.47 -7.84
N HIS A 82 11.63 -3.20 -9.06
CA HIS A 82 12.64 -4.00 -9.75
C HIS A 82 14.08 -3.53 -9.48
N VAL A 83 14.27 -2.40 -8.80
CA VAL A 83 15.61 -1.85 -8.53
C VAL A 83 16.14 -2.41 -7.21
N PRO A 84 17.20 -3.23 -7.22
CA PRO A 84 17.72 -3.81 -5.98
C PRO A 84 18.27 -2.73 -5.04
N ASP A 85 18.32 -3.05 -3.74
CA ASP A 85 18.98 -2.27 -2.68
C ASP A 85 18.45 -0.83 -2.49
N ARG A 86 17.19 -0.57 -2.86
CA ARG A 86 16.53 0.72 -2.62
C ARG A 86 15.26 0.57 -1.78
N HIS A 87 14.89 1.63 -1.07
CA HIS A 87 13.58 1.69 -0.44
C HIS A 87 12.51 1.94 -1.49
N HIS A 88 11.48 1.09 -1.50
CA HIS A 88 10.39 1.15 -2.47
C HIS A 88 9.14 1.81 -1.92
N ASP A 89 8.96 1.77 -0.60
CA ASP A 89 7.75 2.29 0.03
C ASP A 89 7.71 3.81 -0.06
N ALA A 90 6.62 4.33 -0.60
CA ALA A 90 6.41 5.75 -0.84
C ALA A 90 4.97 6.17 -0.54
N ILE A 91 4.80 7.47 -0.28
CA ILE A 91 3.50 8.14 -0.26
C ILE A 91 3.36 8.91 -1.57
N GLU A 92 2.37 8.53 -2.37
CA GLU A 92 1.95 9.23 -3.59
C GLU A 92 0.88 10.28 -3.24
N PHE A 93 1.01 11.48 -3.80
CA PHE A 93 0.13 12.62 -3.54
C PHE A 93 -0.81 12.88 -4.74
N PRO A 94 -1.91 13.64 -4.56
CA PRO A 94 -2.87 13.92 -5.63
C PRO A 94 -2.29 14.60 -6.88
N ASP A 95 -1.17 15.29 -6.74
CA ASP A 95 -0.45 15.94 -7.86
C ASP A 95 0.50 14.99 -8.61
N GLY A 96 0.49 13.69 -8.27
CA GLY A 96 1.34 12.65 -8.85
C GLY A 96 2.78 12.64 -8.33
N LYS A 97 3.14 13.56 -7.43
CA LYS A 97 4.45 13.47 -6.76
C LYS A 97 4.43 12.35 -5.73
N TYR A 98 5.62 11.90 -5.35
CA TYR A 98 5.77 10.95 -4.27
C TYR A 98 6.96 11.29 -3.39
N VAL A 99 6.92 10.79 -2.15
CA VAL A 99 8.02 10.86 -1.18
C VAL A 99 8.26 9.47 -0.63
N LEU A 100 9.51 9.03 -0.57
CA LEU A 100 9.87 7.77 0.08
C LEU A 100 9.52 7.83 1.56
N VAL A 101 8.96 6.75 2.10
CA VAL A 101 8.61 6.65 3.53
C VAL A 101 9.85 6.89 4.41
N THR A 102 11.01 6.43 3.95
CA THR A 102 12.30 6.65 4.63
C THR A 102 12.75 8.11 4.71
N GLN A 103 12.15 8.99 3.89
CA GLN A 103 12.44 10.43 3.88
C GLN A 103 11.44 11.24 4.70
N LEU A 104 10.26 10.71 5.06
CA LEU A 104 9.26 11.44 5.83
C LEU A 104 9.84 11.89 7.17
N VAL A 105 9.63 13.13 7.61
CA VAL A 105 10.08 13.56 8.96
C VAL A 105 9.41 12.69 10.04
N GLU A 106 10.13 12.39 11.13
CA GLU A 106 9.60 11.64 12.28
C GLU A 106 8.53 12.39 13.05
N GLY A 107 7.66 11.65 13.74
CA GLY A 107 6.60 12.19 14.58
C GLY A 107 5.37 12.71 13.83
N GLN A 108 5.33 12.60 12.50
CA GLN A 108 4.17 12.97 11.71
C GLN A 108 3.06 11.98 11.95
N ARG A 109 1.89 12.48 12.34
CA ARG A 109 0.69 11.68 12.59
C ARG A 109 -0.13 11.59 11.31
N ALA A 110 -0.62 10.39 11.02
CA ALA A 110 -1.57 10.15 9.95
C ALA A 110 -2.69 9.22 10.42
N THR A 111 -3.89 9.44 9.90
CA THR A 111 -5.04 8.54 10.07
C THR A 111 -5.17 7.65 8.84
N VAL A 112 -5.36 6.35 9.05
CA VAL A 112 -5.67 5.41 7.96
C VAL A 112 -7.10 5.65 7.50
N LEU A 113 -7.28 6.14 6.27
CA LEU A 113 -8.60 6.43 5.72
C LEU A 113 -9.29 5.19 5.16
N GLN A 114 -8.54 4.39 4.41
CA GLN A 114 -9.02 3.14 3.84
C GLN A 114 -7.86 2.21 3.51
N LEU A 115 -8.17 0.91 3.53
CA LEU A 115 -7.30 -0.14 3.00
C LEU A 115 -7.63 -0.36 1.51
N PRO A 116 -6.69 -0.87 0.70
CA PRO A 116 -6.96 -1.15 -0.70
C PRO A 116 -8.11 -2.14 -0.86
N VAL A 117 -8.97 -1.89 -1.84
CA VAL A 117 -10.03 -2.82 -2.21
C VAL A 117 -9.40 -4.03 -2.90
N THR A 118 -9.33 -5.16 -2.21
CA THR A 118 -8.97 -6.45 -2.83
C THR A 118 -10.21 -6.99 -3.54
N GLN A 119 -10.46 -6.54 -4.77
CA GLN A 119 -11.50 -7.17 -5.60
C GLN A 119 -10.99 -8.55 -6.03
N SER A 120 -11.60 -9.62 -5.50
CA SER A 120 -11.49 -10.97 -6.06
C SER A 120 -12.29 -11.02 -7.38
N VAL A 121 -11.78 -10.41 -8.43
CA VAL A 121 -12.30 -10.59 -9.78
C VAL A 121 -11.72 -11.90 -10.30
N THR A 122 -12.44 -13.03 -10.14
CA THR A 122 -12.39 -14.25 -11.01
C THR A 122 -12.96 -15.57 -10.41
N GLU A 123 -13.84 -15.56 -9.40
CA GLU A 123 -14.63 -16.79 -9.08
C GLU A 123 -16.06 -16.81 -9.66
N ARG A 124 -16.53 -15.73 -10.29
CA ARG A 124 -17.91 -15.65 -10.81
C ARG A 124 -18.06 -15.77 -12.33
N GLU A 125 -16.98 -15.83 -13.11
CA GLU A 125 -17.07 -15.85 -14.58
C GLU A 125 -16.74 -17.20 -15.23
N HIS A 126 -16.19 -18.19 -14.51
CA HIS A 126 -15.92 -19.52 -15.10
C HIS A 126 -17.01 -20.59 -14.91
N LYS A 127 -18.10 -20.29 -14.17
CA LYS A 127 -19.21 -21.25 -14.01
C LYS A 127 -20.39 -21.01 -14.97
N ALA A 128 -20.45 -19.86 -15.64
CA ALA A 128 -21.56 -19.54 -16.56
C ALA A 128 -21.34 -20.08 -17.99
N GLN A 129 -20.12 -20.44 -18.38
CA GLN A 129 -19.80 -20.79 -19.77
C GLN A 129 -19.83 -22.30 -20.09
N ILE A 130 -19.92 -23.19 -19.10
CA ILE A 130 -19.86 -24.66 -19.34
C ILE A 130 -21.25 -25.29 -19.57
N THR A 131 -22.36 -24.58 -19.30
CA THR A 131 -23.72 -25.12 -19.47
C THR A 131 -24.40 -24.76 -20.79
N ALA A 132 -23.74 -24.05 -21.71
CA ALA A 132 -24.36 -23.62 -22.97
C ALA A 132 -24.04 -24.51 -24.19
N ASP A 133 -23.10 -25.46 -24.09
CA ASP A 133 -22.60 -26.21 -25.25
C ASP A 133 -23.05 -27.68 -25.25
N ARG A 134 -24.37 -27.90 -25.17
CA ARG A 134 -24.99 -29.18 -25.51
C ARG A 134 -26.39 -28.98 -26.10
N GLN A 135 -26.52 -29.01 -27.43
CA GLN A 135 -27.51 -29.83 -28.18
C GLN A 135 -27.40 -29.60 -29.71
N PRO A 136 -28.02 -30.43 -30.57
CA PRO A 136 -27.74 -31.82 -30.91
C PRO A 136 -27.30 -31.99 -32.39
N THR A 137 -26.83 -33.19 -32.71
CA THR A 137 -26.48 -33.67 -34.05
C THR A 137 -27.65 -33.51 -35.04
N VAL A 138 -27.42 -32.80 -36.15
CA VAL A 138 -28.36 -32.72 -37.28
C VAL A 138 -28.24 -33.98 -38.12
N THR A 139 -29.32 -34.76 -38.17
CA THR A 139 -29.50 -35.89 -39.09
C THR A 139 -29.79 -35.36 -40.49
N HIS A 140 -28.99 -35.74 -41.49
CA HIS A 140 -29.30 -35.46 -42.90
C HIS A 140 -30.14 -36.60 -43.49
N LEU A 141 -31.19 -36.23 -44.23
CA LEU A 141 -32.28 -37.02 -44.79
C LEU A 141 -31.87 -37.93 -45.98
N PRO A 142 -32.72 -38.92 -46.37
CA PRO A 142 -32.38 -39.96 -47.35
C PRO A 142 -32.45 -39.46 -48.80
N ILE A 143 -31.61 -40.07 -49.64
CA ILE A 143 -31.68 -39.98 -51.11
C ILE A 143 -32.42 -41.23 -51.60
N GLY A 144 -33.47 -41.04 -52.39
CA GLY A 144 -34.21 -42.12 -53.06
C GLY A 144 -33.49 -42.71 -54.26
#